data_AF-A0A449BAW4-F1
#
_entry.id   AF-A0A449BAW4-F1
#
_cell.length_a   1.000
_cell.length_b   1.000
_cell.length_c   1.000
_cell.angle_alpha   90.00
_cell.angle_beta   90.00
_cell.angle_gamma   90.00
#
_symmetry.space_group_name_H-M   'P 1'
#
loop_
_entity.id
_entity.type
_entity.pdbx_description
1 polymer ?
#
loop_
_entity_poly.entity_id
_entity_poly.type
_entity_poly.pdbx_seq_one_letter_code
_entity_poly.pdbx_strand_id
1 'polypeptide(L)'
;MFSKNILNSDQKELVKTILTWAAESKDATEYILESVYQLLIQRIKVGLTFDIAPTTSVGSISYLRKDHKLSFSLDSKKANNNLIIGENYDALNNLILIEQELNPSDPGYDIIYIDPPYNTESSAKDGNNAADDKEDIKANKFVYRDKFSRNGWLNMLRERLVLAKQLLNLNGVIFVSIDDNEQAYLKILMDEIFGEENFVANFIWEKNYSPKNNNKFVSVNHDYILCYLKNRNWVTNFNRFERTEKQNSMYVYDDNDGRGRYCLGDLTKKGKNTYDIEWNGKIYKCPENSGWRFNKTKTKELIADNRIYLPDDQNHRPRMKRYLSEVADVISLSILPHKLVGHTGEAKQHLNSIIAGNNFDTPKSVRLIEYLIKLIDTGKTRVLDFYAGSCATAEAVLELNQKDGGSRTYTMVTNNANEIGTKIAYERLFRINHGVGTKGENFKWTNKNMAFNSNLSVYWVEQTKVGLTDEQNLDELVVVVKKMLGDFGVTNTTISVDRILSKLRSLKSFIQPEKADDKD
;
A
#
# COMPACT_ATOMS: atom_id res chain seq x y z
N MET A 1 -22.10 13.43 -5.39
CA MET A 1 -23.46 14.01 -5.49
C MET A 1 -24.14 13.73 -4.15
N PHE A 2 -24.36 14.77 -3.34
CA PHE A 2 -24.89 14.63 -1.98
C PHE A 2 -26.40 14.32 -2.02
N SER A 3 -26.83 13.27 -1.32
CA SER A 3 -28.27 12.97 -1.18
C SER A 3 -28.92 14.12 -0.39
N LYS A 4 -29.86 14.82 -1.04
CA LYS A 4 -30.60 15.97 -0.47
C LYS A 4 -31.56 15.62 0.68
N ASN A 5 -31.64 14.35 1.11
CA ASN A 5 -32.64 13.88 2.06
C ASN A 5 -32.04 13.06 3.21
N ILE A 6 -31.14 13.65 4.02
CA ILE A 6 -30.49 12.92 5.13
C ILE A 6 -30.95 13.36 6.53
N LEU A 7 -31.40 14.61 6.71
CA LEU A 7 -31.89 15.08 8.01
C LEU A 7 -33.41 14.88 8.12
N ASN A 8 -33.85 14.23 9.19
CA ASN A 8 -35.26 14.16 9.55
C ASN A 8 -35.78 15.55 10.00
N SER A 9 -37.10 15.68 10.17
CA SER A 9 -37.73 16.97 10.51
C SER A 9 -37.18 17.55 11.81
N ASP A 10 -36.99 16.72 12.83
CA ASP A 10 -36.53 17.11 14.16
C ASP A 10 -35.07 17.59 14.14
N GLN A 11 -34.20 16.91 13.38
CA GLN A 11 -32.81 17.30 13.19
C GLN A 11 -32.70 18.64 12.45
N LYS A 12 -33.55 18.86 11.43
CA LYS A 12 -33.60 20.15 10.71
C LYS A 12 -34.06 21.28 11.62
N GLU A 13 -35.04 21.02 12.48
CA GLU A 13 -35.54 21.98 13.44
C GLU A 13 -34.49 22.29 14.52
N LEU A 14 -33.83 21.27 15.06
CA LEU A 14 -32.74 21.43 16.03
C LEU A 14 -31.58 22.26 15.47
N VAL A 15 -31.15 21.99 14.23
CA VAL A 15 -30.11 22.78 13.56
C VAL A 15 -30.52 24.24 13.42
N LYS A 16 -31.75 24.50 12.98
CA LYS A 16 -32.28 25.87 12.87
C LYS A 16 -32.26 26.56 14.23
N THR A 17 -32.74 25.90 15.27
CA THR A 17 -32.78 26.44 16.63
C THR A 17 -31.38 26.79 17.13
N ILE A 18 -30.39 25.91 16.95
CA ILE A 18 -29.00 26.17 17.37
C ILE A 18 -28.39 27.33 16.59
N LEU A 19 -28.61 27.41 15.26
CA LEU A 19 -28.09 28.50 14.43
C LEU A 19 -28.74 29.85 14.75
N THR A 20 -30.06 29.89 14.97
CA THR A 20 -30.76 31.10 15.39
C THR A 20 -30.28 31.57 16.75
N TRP A 21 -30.16 30.66 17.73
CA TRP A 21 -29.59 30.98 19.04
C TRP A 21 -28.16 31.49 18.93
N ALA A 22 -27.31 30.86 18.10
CA ALA A 22 -25.92 31.25 17.92
C ALA A 22 -25.78 32.63 17.26
N ALA A 23 -26.71 33.00 16.36
CA ALA A 23 -26.72 34.32 15.73
C ALA A 23 -27.10 35.45 16.70
N GLU A 24 -27.90 35.15 17.73
CA GLU A 24 -28.41 36.12 18.70
C GLU A 24 -27.59 36.16 20.01
N SER A 25 -26.82 35.11 20.28
CA SER A 25 -26.02 34.97 21.50
C SER A 25 -24.62 35.56 21.37
N LYS A 26 -24.19 36.34 22.38
CA LYS A 26 -22.79 36.80 22.51
C LYS A 26 -21.83 35.70 22.97
N ASP A 27 -22.37 34.58 23.45
CA ASP A 27 -21.61 33.43 23.96
C ASP A 27 -21.48 32.31 22.90
N ALA A 28 -21.91 32.56 21.66
CA ALA A 28 -21.74 31.61 20.57
C ALA A 28 -20.26 31.43 20.23
N THR A 29 -19.74 30.24 20.48
CA THR A 29 -18.35 29.89 20.19
C THR A 29 -18.25 29.22 18.81
N GLU A 30 -17.07 29.32 18.19
CA GLU A 30 -16.75 28.64 16.92
C GLU A 30 -17.03 27.12 17.02
N TYR A 31 -16.81 26.53 18.19
CA TYR A 31 -17.13 25.14 18.51
C TYR A 31 -18.61 24.77 18.28
N ILE A 32 -19.55 25.67 18.58
CA ILE A 32 -20.99 25.41 18.39
C ILE A 32 -21.33 25.40 16.89
N LEU A 33 -20.76 26.32 16.12
CA LEU A 33 -20.92 26.35 14.67
C LEU A 33 -20.27 25.13 14.00
N GLU A 34 -19.11 24.71 14.48
CA GLU A 34 -18.42 23.51 14.00
C GLU A 34 -19.22 22.24 14.32
N SER A 35 -19.83 22.16 15.51
CA SER A 35 -20.71 21.05 15.91
C SER A 35 -21.95 20.94 15.01
N VAL A 36 -22.56 22.07 14.65
CA VAL A 36 -23.68 22.10 13.68
C VAL A 36 -23.22 21.70 12.29
N TYR A 37 -22.06 22.19 11.84
CA TYR A 37 -21.47 21.80 10.57
C TYR A 37 -21.22 20.29 10.51
N GLN A 38 -20.65 19.71 11.56
CA GLN A 38 -20.46 18.26 11.70
C GLN A 38 -21.77 17.49 11.60
N LEU A 39 -22.84 17.96 12.26
CA LEU A 39 -24.17 17.34 12.17
C LEU A 39 -24.75 17.40 10.75
N LEU A 40 -24.52 18.49 10.01
CA LEU A 40 -24.98 18.67 8.63
C LEU A 40 -24.22 17.78 7.63
N ILE A 41 -22.93 17.52 7.89
CA ILE A 41 -22.09 16.65 7.03
C ILE A 41 -22.09 15.18 7.45
N GLN A 42 -22.80 14.82 8.54
CA GLN A 42 -22.94 13.42 8.94
C GLN A 42 -23.58 12.62 7.80
N ARG A 43 -22.75 11.84 7.11
CA ARG A 43 -23.21 10.76 6.24
C ARG A 43 -23.91 9.73 7.11
N ILE A 44 -24.98 9.12 6.62
CA ILE A 44 -25.45 7.85 7.19
C ILE A 44 -24.22 6.94 7.19
N LYS A 45 -23.71 6.59 8.37
CA LYS A 45 -22.64 5.59 8.51
C LYS A 45 -23.25 4.24 8.12
N VAL A 46 -23.27 3.96 6.82
CA VAL A 46 -23.48 2.60 6.31
C VAL A 46 -22.12 1.94 6.42
N GLY A 47 -21.96 1.06 7.41
CA GLY A 47 -20.68 0.44 7.71
C GLY A 47 -20.84 -0.63 8.78
N LEU A 48 -19.81 -1.45 8.93
CA LEU A 48 -19.74 -2.40 10.02
C LEU A 48 -19.46 -1.65 11.33
N THR A 49 -20.19 -1.95 12.38
CA THR A 49 -19.89 -1.47 13.74
C THR A 49 -18.95 -2.46 14.40
N PHE A 50 -17.77 -1.99 14.81
CA PHE A 50 -16.79 -2.81 15.51
C PHE A 50 -16.69 -2.33 16.96
N ASP A 51 -16.63 -3.26 17.90
CA ASP A 51 -16.34 -2.93 19.29
C ASP A 51 -14.92 -2.39 19.38
N ILE A 52 -14.75 -1.21 19.96
CA ILE A 52 -13.42 -0.64 20.20
C ILE A 52 -12.70 -1.56 21.19
N ALA A 53 -11.45 -1.93 20.89
CA ALA A 53 -10.64 -2.70 21.84
C ALA A 53 -10.52 -1.92 23.16
N PRO A 54 -10.78 -2.55 24.32
CA PRO A 54 -10.65 -1.88 25.61
C PRO A 54 -9.20 -1.41 25.80
N THR A 55 -9.02 -0.11 25.99
CA THR A 55 -7.72 0.49 26.30
C THR A 55 -7.46 0.38 27.79
N THR A 56 -6.35 -0.23 28.18
CA THR A 56 -5.88 -0.19 29.57
C THR A 56 -4.88 0.95 29.74
N SER A 57 -4.95 1.63 30.89
CA SER A 57 -4.00 2.68 31.25
C SER A 57 -2.62 2.06 31.51
N VAL A 58 -1.67 2.30 30.62
CA VAL A 58 -0.30 1.78 30.74
C VAL A 58 0.63 2.81 31.38
N GLY A 59 1.48 2.34 32.29
CA GLY A 59 2.66 3.02 32.83
C GLY A 59 3.95 2.57 32.15
N SER A 60 3.97 2.39 30.82
CA SER A 60 5.17 2.06 30.05
C SER A 60 5.16 2.74 28.68
N ILE A 61 6.37 3.00 28.17
CA ILE A 61 6.61 3.69 26.90
C ILE A 61 7.51 2.80 26.04
N SER A 62 7.16 2.69 24.75
CA SER A 62 7.95 1.95 23.76
C SER A 62 8.84 2.90 22.94
N TYR A 63 10.10 2.54 22.75
CA TYR A 63 11.06 3.30 21.94
C TYR A 63 11.89 2.39 21.03
N LEU A 64 12.55 2.97 20.02
CA LEU A 64 13.42 2.24 19.10
C LEU A 64 14.88 2.34 19.55
N ARG A 65 15.48 1.23 19.97
CA ARG A 65 16.90 1.16 20.30
C ARG A 65 17.70 0.62 19.12
N LYS A 66 18.68 1.38 18.66
CA LYS A 66 19.60 0.93 17.59
C LYS A 66 20.46 -0.26 18.06
N ASP A 67 20.61 -1.23 17.18
CA ASP A 67 21.54 -2.34 17.33
C ASP A 67 22.78 -2.09 16.47
N HIS A 68 23.85 -1.60 17.10
CA HIS A 68 25.10 -1.29 16.41
C HIS A 68 25.83 -2.53 15.89
N LYS A 69 25.55 -3.73 16.40
CA LYS A 69 26.19 -4.97 15.93
C LYS A 69 25.53 -5.49 14.66
N LEU A 70 24.20 -5.37 14.58
CA LEU A 70 23.46 -5.78 13.40
C LEU A 70 23.46 -4.72 12.30
N SER A 71 23.62 -3.43 12.65
CA SER A 71 23.69 -2.33 11.69
C SER A 71 25.01 -2.33 10.90
N PHE A 72 24.94 -1.97 9.61
CA PHE A 72 26.11 -1.87 8.74
C PHE A 72 25.99 -0.73 7.72
N SER A 73 27.14 -0.20 7.31
CA SER A 73 27.28 0.80 6.25
C SER A 73 28.35 0.35 5.27
N LEU A 74 27.94 -0.01 4.06
CA LEU A 74 28.80 -0.58 3.02
C LEU A 74 29.19 0.43 1.95
N ASP A 75 28.39 1.47 1.74
CA ASP A 75 28.64 2.51 0.75
C ASP A 75 28.18 3.87 1.28
N SER A 76 29.13 4.77 1.55
CA SER A 76 28.85 6.11 2.09
C SER A 76 28.05 7.01 1.14
N LYS A 77 27.96 6.66 -0.15
CA LYS A 77 27.17 7.40 -1.14
C LYS A 77 25.71 7.00 -1.15
N LYS A 78 25.35 5.85 -0.58
CA LYS A 78 23.97 5.36 -0.58
C LYS A 78 23.23 5.79 0.68
N ALA A 79 21.93 6.04 0.50
CA ALA A 79 21.04 6.32 1.61
C ALA A 79 20.94 5.12 2.57
N ASN A 80 20.65 5.42 3.84
CA ASN A 80 20.48 4.41 4.87
C ASN A 80 19.05 3.84 4.86
N ASN A 81 18.92 2.53 4.99
CA ASN A 81 17.64 1.83 5.13
C ASN A 81 17.46 1.34 6.56
N ASN A 82 16.22 1.04 6.95
CA ASN A 82 15.90 0.64 8.31
C ASN A 82 15.22 -0.74 8.38
N LEU A 83 15.63 -1.55 9.35
CA LEU A 83 14.90 -2.73 9.82
C LEU A 83 14.57 -2.54 11.30
N ILE A 84 13.29 -2.53 11.64
CA ILE A 84 12.79 -2.45 13.01
C ILE A 84 12.24 -3.83 13.40
N ILE A 85 12.79 -4.41 14.45
CA ILE A 85 12.40 -5.71 14.97
C ILE A 85 11.59 -5.50 16.26
N GLY A 86 10.32 -5.88 16.24
CA GLY A 86 9.44 -5.74 17.38
C GLY A 86 7.98 -5.56 16.98
N GLU A 87 7.19 -5.02 17.90
CA GLU A 87 5.76 -4.86 17.67
C GLU A 87 5.46 -3.69 16.74
N ASN A 88 4.70 -3.95 15.67
CA ASN A 88 4.53 -2.97 14.61
C ASN A 88 3.66 -1.77 15.02
N TYR A 89 2.68 -1.93 15.92
CA TYR A 89 1.95 -0.78 16.46
C TYR A 89 2.87 0.23 17.16
N ASP A 90 3.76 -0.26 18.04
CA ASP A 90 4.71 0.58 18.76
C ASP A 90 5.76 1.19 17.82
N ALA A 91 6.23 0.42 16.83
CA ALA A 91 7.13 0.92 15.81
C ALA A 91 6.50 2.05 14.98
N LEU A 92 5.23 1.92 14.57
CA LEU A 92 4.51 2.95 13.81
C LEU A 92 4.34 4.23 14.63
N ASN A 93 4.02 4.13 15.93
CA ASN A 93 3.95 5.31 16.81
C ASN A 93 5.29 6.05 16.90
N ASN A 94 6.39 5.29 17.07
CA ASN A 94 7.73 5.87 17.06
C ASN A 94 8.09 6.50 15.71
N LEU A 95 7.74 5.85 14.60
CA LEU A 95 7.94 6.39 13.26
C LEU A 95 7.15 7.68 13.04
N ILE A 96 5.93 7.81 13.55
CA ILE A 96 5.16 9.05 13.44
C ILE A 96 5.90 10.19 14.13
N LEU A 97 6.40 9.96 15.34
CA LEU A 97 7.23 10.93 16.05
C LEU A 97 8.46 11.30 15.21
N ILE A 98 9.20 10.31 14.69
CA ILE A 98 10.40 10.53 13.89
C ILE A 98 10.11 11.32 12.62
N GLU A 99 9.10 10.93 11.83
CA GLU A 99 8.74 11.57 10.55
C GLU A 99 8.29 13.02 10.73
N GLN A 100 7.54 13.30 11.80
CA GLN A 100 7.12 14.66 12.14
C GLN A 100 8.30 15.60 12.45
N GLU A 101 9.43 15.05 12.92
CA GLU A 101 10.64 15.84 13.19
C GLU A 101 11.59 15.86 12.00
N LEU A 102 11.68 14.78 11.21
CA LEU A 102 12.51 14.71 10.00
C LEU A 102 11.98 15.62 8.89
N ASN A 103 10.69 15.53 8.59
CA ASN A 103 10.07 16.24 7.48
C ASN A 103 8.79 16.93 7.94
N PRO A 104 8.86 18.04 8.72
CA PRO A 104 7.67 18.70 9.25
C PRO A 104 6.67 19.16 8.17
N SER A 105 7.17 19.48 6.97
CA SER A 105 6.36 19.99 5.85
C SER A 105 5.74 18.91 4.97
N ASP A 106 6.35 17.73 4.88
CA ASP A 106 5.86 16.59 4.10
C ASP A 106 6.24 15.26 4.80
N PRO A 107 5.63 15.00 5.97
CA PRO A 107 5.99 13.84 6.78
C PRO A 107 5.40 12.57 6.15
N GLY A 108 6.23 11.54 6.02
CA GLY A 108 5.78 10.20 5.69
C GLY A 108 6.47 9.52 4.51
N TYR A 109 5.84 8.42 4.11
CA TYR A 109 6.27 7.48 3.10
C TYR A 109 5.41 7.65 1.84
N ASP A 110 6.04 7.51 0.69
CA ASP A 110 5.35 7.56 -0.59
C ASP A 110 4.53 6.28 -0.81
N ILE A 111 5.07 5.14 -0.37
CA ILE A 111 4.42 3.83 -0.52
C ILE A 111 4.41 3.13 0.83
N ILE A 112 3.24 2.59 1.18
CA ILE A 112 3.11 1.53 2.16
C ILE A 112 2.68 0.25 1.44
N TYR A 113 3.44 -0.83 1.62
CA TYR A 113 2.99 -2.18 1.25
C TYR A 113 2.89 -3.01 2.52
N ILE A 114 1.79 -3.73 2.70
CA ILE A 114 1.67 -4.69 3.81
C ILE A 114 1.06 -6.01 3.36
N ASP A 115 1.52 -7.06 4.03
CA ASP A 115 1.03 -8.43 3.92
C ASP A 115 0.59 -8.94 5.31
N PRO A 116 -0.55 -8.46 5.82
CA PRO A 116 -1.04 -8.86 7.15
C PRO A 116 -1.40 -10.35 7.19
N PRO A 117 -1.59 -10.96 8.38
CA PRO A 117 -2.11 -12.32 8.48
C PRO A 117 -3.52 -12.41 7.86
N TYR A 118 -3.80 -13.46 7.08
CA TYR A 118 -5.06 -13.60 6.33
C TYR A 118 -6.22 -14.24 7.12
N ASN A 119 -5.99 -14.65 8.37
CA ASN A 119 -6.99 -15.29 9.24
C ASN A 119 -7.61 -16.58 8.67
N THR A 120 -6.81 -17.38 7.95
CA THR A 120 -7.29 -18.55 7.19
C THR A 120 -7.75 -19.72 8.06
N GLU A 121 -7.12 -19.96 9.22
CA GLU A 121 -7.45 -21.13 10.07
C GLU A 121 -8.83 -21.02 10.74
N SER A 122 -9.31 -19.80 10.98
CA SER A 122 -10.63 -19.50 11.54
C SER A 122 -11.77 -20.00 10.66
N SER A 123 -11.60 -19.97 9.34
CA SER A 123 -12.59 -20.46 8.37
C SER A 123 -12.74 -21.99 8.36
N ALA A 124 -11.71 -22.74 8.76
CA ALA A 124 -11.62 -24.18 8.52
C ALA A 124 -12.33 -25.05 9.57
N LYS A 125 -12.51 -24.53 10.79
CA LYS A 125 -13.04 -25.31 11.93
C LYS A 125 -14.36 -24.81 12.50
N ASP A 126 -14.57 -23.49 12.57
CA ASP A 126 -15.68 -22.92 13.36
C ASP A 126 -16.62 -22.01 12.53
N GLY A 127 -16.24 -21.70 11.28
CA GLY A 127 -16.69 -20.46 10.65
C GLY A 127 -16.20 -19.26 11.47
N ASN A 128 -16.29 -18.04 10.95
CA ASN A 128 -15.90 -16.86 11.74
C ASN A 128 -16.89 -16.51 12.86
N ASN A 129 -17.63 -17.51 13.36
CA ASN A 129 -18.55 -17.47 14.47
C ASN A 129 -17.90 -18.26 15.62
N ALA A 130 -17.70 -17.61 16.76
CA ALA A 130 -17.11 -18.17 17.98
C ALA A 130 -15.58 -18.42 17.94
N ALA A 131 -14.81 -17.36 18.19
CA ALA A 131 -14.07 -17.44 19.45
C ALA A 131 -15.15 -17.22 20.50
N ASP A 132 -15.44 -18.21 21.35
CA ASP A 132 -16.40 -18.09 22.43
C ASP A 132 -16.20 -16.72 23.10
N ASP A 133 -17.22 -15.86 23.12
CA ASP A 133 -17.27 -14.68 23.99
C ASP A 133 -17.26 -15.10 25.50
N LYS A 134 -17.07 -16.41 25.77
CA LYS A 134 -16.98 -17.09 27.06
C LYS A 134 -15.61 -17.67 27.38
N GLU A 135 -14.67 -17.74 26.43
CA GLU A 135 -13.27 -17.92 26.85
C GLU A 135 -12.86 -16.57 27.43
N ASP A 136 -12.47 -16.54 28.70
CA ASP A 136 -11.74 -15.40 29.25
C ASP A 136 -10.61 -15.10 28.27
N ILE A 137 -10.81 -14.09 27.42
CA ILE A 137 -9.84 -13.64 26.43
C ILE A 137 -8.75 -12.99 27.25
N LYS A 138 -7.88 -13.84 27.81
CA LYS A 138 -6.66 -13.42 28.47
C LYS A 138 -5.90 -12.74 27.38
N ALA A 139 -5.89 -11.43 27.51
CA ALA A 139 -5.04 -10.57 26.78
C ALA A 139 -3.61 -10.96 27.19
N ASN A 140 -3.05 -12.01 26.58
CA ASN A 140 -1.68 -12.40 26.79
C ASN A 140 -1.06 -12.77 25.43
N LYS A 141 -0.08 -11.96 25.04
CA LYS A 141 0.99 -12.26 24.08
C LYS A 141 0.57 -12.13 22.61
N PHE A 142 1.25 -11.21 21.92
CA PHE A 142 1.41 -11.20 20.47
C PHE A 142 2.18 -12.46 20.05
N VAL A 143 1.53 -13.61 20.15
CA VAL A 143 1.83 -14.76 19.30
C VAL A 143 1.12 -14.44 18.01
N TYR A 144 1.83 -14.45 16.89
CA TYR A 144 1.19 -14.53 15.58
C TYR A 144 0.27 -15.75 15.63
N ARG A 145 -1.01 -15.51 15.91
CA ARG A 145 -2.06 -16.52 15.85
C ARG A 145 -2.58 -16.41 14.43
N ASP A 146 -2.57 -17.50 13.69
CA ASP A 146 -3.29 -17.57 12.41
C ASP A 146 -4.82 -17.63 12.60
N LYS A 147 -5.27 -17.56 13.86
CA LYS A 147 -6.65 -17.55 14.31
C LYS A 147 -6.98 -16.29 15.13
N PHE A 148 -7.79 -15.41 14.54
CA PHE A 148 -8.43 -14.28 15.22
C PHE A 148 -9.95 -14.37 15.04
N SER A 149 -10.72 -13.92 16.04
CA SER A 149 -12.10 -13.52 15.74
C SER A 149 -12.06 -12.38 14.73
N ARG A 150 -13.07 -12.29 13.87
CA ARG A 150 -13.12 -11.22 12.86
C ARG A 150 -13.03 -9.83 13.50
N ASN A 151 -13.72 -9.62 14.62
CA ASN A 151 -13.64 -8.36 15.37
C ASN A 151 -12.22 -8.10 15.89
N GLY A 152 -11.55 -9.10 16.45
CA GLY A 152 -10.16 -8.97 16.89
C GLY A 152 -9.20 -8.64 15.76
N TRP A 153 -9.35 -9.30 14.61
CA TRP A 153 -8.54 -9.04 13.41
C TRP A 153 -8.75 -7.62 12.87
N LEU A 154 -10.00 -7.18 12.78
CA LEU A 154 -10.34 -5.85 12.30
C LEU A 154 -9.88 -4.76 13.26
N ASN A 155 -10.01 -4.96 14.58
CA ASN A 155 -9.50 -4.02 15.58
C ASN A 155 -7.97 -3.88 15.49
N MET A 156 -7.26 -5.00 15.43
CA MET A 156 -5.80 -5.01 15.26
C MET A 156 -5.39 -4.24 13.99
N LEU A 157 -6.00 -4.51 12.84
CA LEU A 157 -5.66 -3.79 11.62
C LEU A 157 -6.09 -2.33 11.65
N ARG A 158 -7.25 -2.00 12.23
CA ARG A 158 -7.75 -0.62 12.33
C ARG A 158 -6.73 0.27 13.01
N GLU A 159 -6.23 -0.14 14.18
CA GLU A 159 -5.22 0.59 14.94
C GLU A 159 -3.98 0.91 14.09
N ARG A 160 -3.48 -0.10 13.35
CA ARG A 160 -2.27 0.05 12.51
C ARG A 160 -2.53 0.86 11.26
N LEU A 161 -3.67 0.67 10.60
CA LEU A 161 -4.03 1.38 9.37
C LEU A 161 -4.30 2.87 9.63
N VAL A 162 -4.83 3.23 10.80
CA VAL A 162 -4.96 4.63 11.23
C VAL A 162 -3.58 5.29 11.37
N LEU A 163 -2.60 4.60 11.96
CA LEU A 163 -1.22 5.09 12.05
C LEU A 163 -0.55 5.13 10.67
N ALA A 164 -0.78 4.11 9.83
CA ALA A 164 -0.27 4.04 8.46
C ALA A 164 -0.75 5.23 7.61
N LYS A 165 -2.03 5.62 7.72
CA LYS A 165 -2.57 6.80 7.02
C LYS A 165 -1.87 8.10 7.45
N GLN A 166 -1.50 8.23 8.73
CA GLN A 166 -0.71 9.37 9.21
C GLN A 166 0.69 9.37 8.61
N LEU A 167 1.30 8.18 8.48
CA LEU A 167 2.64 7.97 7.92
C LEU A 167 2.74 8.03 6.39
N LEU A 168 1.65 8.17 5.64
CA LEU A 168 1.72 8.37 4.19
C LEU A 168 1.91 9.85 3.82
N ASN A 169 2.61 10.12 2.74
CA ASN A 169 2.61 11.46 2.11
C ASN A 169 1.22 11.77 1.50
N LEU A 170 0.91 13.04 1.21
CA LEU A 170 -0.40 13.44 0.66
C LEU A 170 -0.75 12.74 -0.65
N ASN A 171 0.26 12.54 -1.50
CA ASN A 171 0.20 11.78 -2.75
C ASN A 171 0.54 10.28 -2.58
N GLY A 172 0.75 9.83 -1.35
CA GLY A 172 1.17 8.47 -1.05
C GLY A 172 0.08 7.43 -1.30
N VAL A 173 0.50 6.18 -1.50
CA VAL A 173 -0.36 5.03 -1.77
C VAL A 173 -0.11 3.92 -0.75
N ILE A 174 -1.17 3.21 -0.37
CA ILE A 174 -1.07 1.96 0.38
C ILE A 174 -1.59 0.80 -0.45
N PHE A 175 -0.83 -0.29 -0.43
CA PHE A 175 -1.18 -1.59 -0.98
C PHE A 175 -1.30 -2.61 0.15
N VAL A 176 -2.42 -3.32 0.23
CA VAL A 176 -2.64 -4.34 1.26
C VAL A 176 -3.00 -5.67 0.60
N SER A 177 -2.13 -6.68 0.76
CA SER A 177 -2.41 -8.03 0.28
C SER A 177 -3.39 -8.75 1.19
N ILE A 178 -4.32 -9.50 0.62
CA ILE A 178 -5.33 -10.26 1.37
C ILE A 178 -5.90 -11.40 0.51
N ASP A 179 -6.45 -12.44 1.13
CA ASP A 179 -7.23 -13.48 0.44
C ASP A 179 -8.75 -13.28 0.61
N ASP A 180 -9.55 -14.23 0.10
CA ASP A 180 -11.02 -14.19 0.17
C ASP A 180 -11.61 -14.19 1.59
N ASN A 181 -10.86 -14.52 2.65
CA ASN A 181 -11.45 -14.67 3.99
C ASN A 181 -11.85 -13.34 4.59
N GLU A 182 -11.00 -12.31 4.41
CA GLU A 182 -11.18 -11.00 5.05
C GLU A 182 -11.19 -9.82 4.06
N GLN A 183 -11.07 -10.05 2.75
CA GLN A 183 -10.99 -8.95 1.75
C GLN A 183 -12.13 -7.94 1.83
N ALA A 184 -13.37 -8.40 2.05
CA ALA A 184 -14.57 -7.58 2.04
C ALA A 184 -14.62 -6.72 3.30
N TYR A 185 -14.29 -7.32 4.44
CA TYR A 185 -14.24 -6.64 5.74
C TYR A 185 -13.10 -5.62 5.78
N LEU A 186 -11.93 -6.01 5.27
CA LEU A 186 -10.80 -5.10 5.11
C LEU A 186 -11.13 -3.93 4.16
N LYS A 187 -11.80 -4.19 3.04
CA LYS A 187 -12.23 -3.14 2.10
C LYS A 187 -13.12 -2.10 2.79
N ILE A 188 -14.12 -2.55 3.55
CA ILE A 188 -15.01 -1.67 4.30
C ILE A 188 -14.24 -0.89 5.38
N LEU A 189 -13.33 -1.54 6.10
CA LEU A 189 -12.49 -0.88 7.09
C LEU A 189 -11.58 0.18 6.45
N MET A 190 -11.00 -0.11 5.29
CA MET A 190 -10.17 0.85 4.55
C MET A 190 -11.01 1.98 3.98
N ASP A 191 -12.27 1.76 3.55
CA ASP A 191 -13.19 2.83 3.17
C ASP A 191 -13.47 3.79 4.33
N GLU A 192 -13.64 3.28 5.55
CA GLU A 192 -13.80 4.12 6.76
C GLU A 192 -12.53 4.95 7.04
N ILE A 193 -11.36 4.31 7.00
CA ILE A 193 -10.10 4.95 7.39
C ILE A 193 -9.59 5.91 6.31
N PHE A 194 -9.55 5.48 5.06
CA PHE A 194 -8.97 6.22 3.94
C PHE A 194 -9.99 7.08 3.20
N GLY A 195 -11.28 6.74 3.26
CA GLY A 195 -12.33 7.35 2.45
C GLY A 195 -12.54 6.56 1.15
N GLU A 196 -13.77 6.17 0.87
CA GLU A 196 -14.15 5.41 -0.33
C GLU A 196 -13.70 6.09 -1.63
N GLU A 197 -13.74 7.43 -1.69
CA GLU A 197 -13.30 8.19 -2.86
C GLU A 197 -11.82 8.01 -3.20
N ASN A 198 -11.01 7.60 -2.22
CA ASN A 198 -9.57 7.38 -2.35
C ASN A 198 -9.22 5.93 -2.73
N PHE A 199 -10.23 5.05 -2.86
CA PHE A 199 -10.04 3.73 -3.45
C PHE A 199 -9.64 3.85 -4.92
N VAL A 200 -8.57 3.15 -5.31
CA VAL A 200 -8.05 3.14 -6.68
C VAL A 200 -8.47 1.88 -7.41
N ALA A 201 -8.10 0.72 -6.87
CA ALA A 201 -8.32 -0.57 -7.50
C ALA A 201 -8.21 -1.70 -6.47
N ASN A 202 -8.85 -2.83 -6.79
CA ASN A 202 -8.56 -4.12 -6.19
C ASN A 202 -7.82 -4.94 -7.25
N PHE A 203 -6.51 -5.14 -7.07
CA PHE A 203 -5.73 -5.97 -7.97
C PHE A 203 -5.93 -7.44 -7.64
N ILE A 204 -6.00 -8.27 -8.67
CA ILE A 204 -6.08 -9.73 -8.57
C ILE A 204 -4.71 -10.28 -8.96
N TRP A 205 -3.96 -10.79 -7.99
CA TRP A 205 -2.65 -11.41 -8.22
C TRP A 205 -2.81 -12.91 -8.42
N GLU A 206 -2.44 -13.41 -9.60
CA GLU A 206 -2.40 -14.84 -9.88
C GLU A 206 -1.23 -15.52 -9.14
N LYS A 207 -1.50 -15.97 -7.91
CA LYS A 207 -0.50 -16.51 -6.98
C LYS A 207 -0.09 -17.96 -7.27
N ASN A 208 -0.89 -18.68 -8.06
CA ASN A 208 -0.66 -20.07 -8.45
C ASN A 208 -0.92 -20.22 -9.96
N TYR A 209 0.03 -20.79 -10.70
CA TYR A 209 -0.12 -21.01 -12.15
C TYR A 209 -0.82 -22.32 -12.51
N SER A 210 -0.77 -23.33 -11.62
CA SER A 210 -1.38 -24.64 -11.85
C SER A 210 -2.70 -24.79 -11.10
N PRO A 211 -3.77 -25.28 -11.76
CA PRO A 211 -5.02 -25.64 -11.08
C PRO A 211 -4.80 -26.72 -10.01
N LYS A 212 -5.47 -26.57 -8.87
CA LYS A 212 -5.55 -27.57 -7.81
C LYS A 212 -6.78 -28.44 -8.05
N ASN A 213 -6.61 -29.50 -8.85
CA ASN A 213 -7.70 -30.41 -9.23
C ASN A 213 -8.33 -31.18 -8.07
N ASN A 214 -7.67 -31.18 -6.89
CA ASN A 214 -8.22 -31.78 -5.68
C ASN A 214 -9.23 -30.88 -4.95
N ASN A 215 -9.46 -29.63 -5.42
CA ASN A 215 -10.47 -28.76 -4.85
C ASN A 215 -11.88 -29.22 -5.25
N LYS A 216 -12.78 -29.32 -4.27
CA LYS A 216 -14.15 -29.80 -4.45
C LYS A 216 -15.02 -28.91 -5.36
N PHE A 217 -14.80 -27.59 -5.35
CA PHE A 217 -15.65 -26.62 -6.04
C PHE A 217 -14.88 -25.83 -7.10
N VAL A 218 -13.95 -24.96 -6.65
CA VAL A 218 -13.17 -24.09 -7.53
C VAL A 218 -11.71 -24.11 -7.09
N SER A 219 -10.79 -24.16 -8.05
CA SER A 219 -9.36 -23.99 -7.81
C SER A 219 -9.02 -22.51 -7.64
N VAL A 220 -9.11 -22.00 -6.40
CA VAL A 220 -8.69 -20.62 -6.08
C VAL A 220 -7.18 -20.48 -6.31
N ASN A 221 -6.82 -19.64 -7.27
CA ASN A 221 -5.45 -19.45 -7.77
C ASN A 221 -4.94 -18.02 -7.62
N HIS A 222 -5.69 -17.14 -6.98
CA HIS A 222 -5.35 -15.73 -6.82
C HIS A 222 -5.48 -15.26 -5.38
N ASP A 223 -4.90 -14.09 -5.12
CA ASP A 223 -5.13 -13.24 -3.94
C ASP A 223 -5.48 -11.83 -4.43
N TYR A 224 -5.90 -10.99 -3.50
CA TYR A 224 -6.27 -9.60 -3.74
C TYR A 224 -5.20 -8.64 -3.21
N ILE A 225 -5.13 -7.46 -3.81
CA ILE A 225 -4.32 -6.34 -3.31
C ILE A 225 -5.17 -5.07 -3.39
N LEU A 226 -5.60 -4.60 -2.23
CA LEU A 226 -6.36 -3.36 -2.13
C LEU A 226 -5.40 -2.17 -2.27
N CYS A 227 -5.75 -1.23 -3.16
CA CYS A 227 -4.97 -0.04 -3.43
C CYS A 227 -5.77 1.21 -3.05
N TYR A 228 -5.24 2.01 -2.12
CA TYR A 228 -5.81 3.29 -1.70
C TYR A 228 -4.75 4.39 -1.78
N LEU A 229 -5.19 5.57 -2.20
CA LEU A 229 -4.41 6.79 -2.03
C LEU A 229 -4.66 7.38 -0.65
N LYS A 230 -3.70 8.13 -0.09
CA LYS A 230 -4.00 8.99 1.07
C LYS A 230 -5.00 10.07 0.69
N ASN A 231 -4.81 10.71 -0.46
CA ASN A 231 -5.70 11.69 -1.03
C ASN A 231 -5.66 11.68 -2.56
N ARG A 232 -6.75 11.24 -3.19
CA ARG A 232 -6.87 11.10 -4.65
C ARG A 232 -6.73 12.42 -5.41
N ASN A 233 -7.04 13.55 -4.78
CA ASN A 233 -6.93 14.85 -5.45
C ASN A 233 -5.47 15.27 -5.71
N TRP A 234 -4.50 14.63 -5.05
CA TRP A 234 -3.07 14.91 -5.21
C TRP A 234 -2.38 14.01 -6.24
N VAL A 235 -3.08 13.02 -6.81
CA VAL A 235 -2.52 12.09 -7.79
C VAL A 235 -3.39 12.08 -9.04
N THR A 236 -2.83 12.56 -10.16
CA THR A 236 -3.56 12.59 -11.42
C THR A 236 -3.54 11.24 -12.14
N ASN A 237 -2.37 10.60 -12.21
CA ASN A 237 -2.17 9.34 -12.92
C ASN A 237 -1.10 8.49 -12.23
N PHE A 238 -1.23 7.17 -12.36
CA PHE A 238 -0.11 6.25 -12.14
C PHE A 238 0.82 6.25 -13.35
N ASN A 239 2.07 5.87 -13.10
CA ASN A 239 3.07 5.64 -14.13
C ASN A 239 2.59 4.58 -15.12
N ARG A 240 3.03 4.74 -16.37
CA ARG A 240 2.80 3.79 -17.44
C ARG A 240 3.99 2.84 -17.53
N PHE A 241 3.73 1.62 -17.98
CA PHE A 241 4.75 0.62 -18.25
C PHE A 241 5.08 0.59 -19.74
N GLU A 242 6.35 0.38 -20.03
CA GLU A 242 6.83 0.18 -21.40
C GLU A 242 6.02 -0.90 -22.13
N ARG A 243 5.74 -0.63 -23.41
CA ARG A 243 5.04 -1.58 -24.26
C ARG A 243 5.92 -2.81 -24.53
N THR A 244 5.33 -3.99 -24.40
CA THR A 244 5.99 -5.25 -24.76
C THR A 244 6.16 -5.40 -26.27
N GLU A 245 7.15 -6.20 -26.70
CA GLU A 245 7.34 -6.54 -28.12
C GLU A 245 6.07 -7.11 -28.76
N LYS A 246 5.33 -7.95 -28.03
CA LYS A 246 4.04 -8.51 -28.48
C LYS A 246 2.98 -7.43 -28.72
N GLN A 247 2.96 -6.37 -27.91
CA GLN A 247 2.04 -5.26 -28.12
C GLN A 247 2.47 -4.39 -29.32
N ASN A 248 3.77 -4.32 -29.58
CA ASN A 248 4.33 -3.57 -30.71
C ASN A 248 4.28 -4.38 -32.02
N SER A 249 4.21 -5.71 -31.97
CA SER A 249 4.14 -6.58 -33.15
C SER A 249 2.83 -6.44 -33.95
N MET A 250 1.82 -5.75 -33.41
CA MET A 250 0.59 -5.42 -34.14
C MET A 250 0.78 -4.28 -35.16
N TYR A 251 1.88 -3.53 -35.07
CA TYR A 251 2.19 -2.39 -35.94
C TYR A 251 3.04 -2.88 -37.10
N VAL A 252 2.38 -3.41 -38.11
CA VAL A 252 2.99 -4.16 -39.23
C VAL A 252 3.06 -3.37 -40.54
N TYR A 253 2.32 -2.27 -40.65
CA TYR A 253 2.27 -1.46 -41.87
C TYR A 253 3.18 -0.24 -41.75
N ASP A 254 3.76 0.20 -42.86
CA ASP A 254 4.54 1.44 -42.93
C ASP A 254 4.31 2.05 -44.32
N ASP A 255 3.86 3.31 -44.36
CA ASP A 255 3.69 4.05 -45.61
C ASP A 255 5.00 4.70 -46.07
N ASN A 256 6.07 4.60 -45.27
CA ASN A 256 7.35 5.30 -45.43
C ASN A 256 7.19 6.83 -45.48
N ASP A 257 6.20 7.36 -44.77
CA ASP A 257 5.88 8.80 -44.73
C ASP A 257 6.57 9.55 -43.57
N GLY A 258 7.50 8.89 -42.88
CA GLY A 258 8.26 9.43 -41.75
C GLY A 258 7.58 9.29 -40.39
N ARG A 259 6.30 8.89 -40.31
CA ARG A 259 5.60 8.64 -39.03
C ARG A 259 5.88 7.24 -38.47
N GLY A 260 6.40 6.34 -39.29
CA GLY A 260 6.80 4.98 -38.94
C GLY A 260 5.65 3.99 -38.91
N ARG A 261 5.90 2.83 -38.29
CA ARG A 261 4.96 1.69 -38.32
C ARG A 261 3.60 2.01 -37.69
N TYR A 262 2.52 1.54 -38.31
CA TYR A 262 1.15 1.69 -37.83
C TYR A 262 0.35 0.37 -37.85
N CYS A 263 -0.77 0.36 -37.14
CA CYS A 263 -1.79 -0.70 -37.22
C CYS A 263 -3.16 -0.15 -37.63
N LEU A 264 -4.06 -1.01 -38.11
CA LEU A 264 -5.40 -0.63 -38.54
C LEU A 264 -6.43 -0.73 -37.41
N GLY A 265 -6.79 0.40 -36.82
CA GLY A 265 -7.83 0.53 -35.82
C GLY A 265 -9.22 0.78 -36.41
N ASP A 266 -10.25 0.65 -35.57
CA ASP A 266 -11.63 0.93 -35.99
C ASP A 266 -11.88 2.42 -36.20
N LEU A 267 -12.47 2.75 -37.34
CA LEU A 267 -12.99 4.09 -37.65
C LEU A 267 -14.44 4.27 -37.19
N THR A 268 -15.07 3.24 -36.60
CA THR A 268 -16.47 3.29 -36.14
C THR A 268 -16.57 3.47 -34.62
N LYS A 269 -17.73 3.95 -34.17
CA LYS A 269 -18.17 3.98 -32.76
C LYS A 269 -19.69 3.89 -32.69
N LYS A 270 -20.26 3.53 -31.54
CA LYS A 270 -21.71 3.71 -31.31
C LYS A 270 -22.05 5.21 -31.35
N GLY A 271 -22.94 5.65 -32.24
CA GLY A 271 -23.34 7.06 -32.31
C GLY A 271 -23.82 7.54 -33.68
N LYS A 272 -24.12 8.86 -33.75
CA LYS A 272 -24.92 9.54 -34.78
C LYS A 272 -24.17 10.05 -36.02
N ASN A 273 -22.87 9.78 -36.16
CA ASN A 273 -22.11 10.23 -37.33
C ASN A 273 -22.39 9.32 -38.54
N THR A 274 -23.62 9.37 -39.04
CA THR A 274 -24.14 8.54 -40.12
C THR A 274 -24.08 9.30 -41.43
N TYR A 275 -22.97 9.13 -42.15
CA TYR A 275 -22.78 9.70 -43.49
C TYR A 275 -21.86 8.77 -44.28
N ASP A 276 -21.98 8.78 -45.60
CA ASP A 276 -21.08 8.01 -46.46
C ASP A 276 -19.78 8.78 -46.68
N ILE A 277 -18.66 8.05 -46.68
CA ILE A 277 -17.35 8.61 -47.00
C ILE A 277 -17.17 8.50 -48.50
N GLU A 278 -17.04 9.65 -49.16
CA GLU A 278 -16.78 9.74 -50.59
C GLU A 278 -15.34 10.22 -50.80
N TRP A 279 -14.54 9.42 -51.53
CA TRP A 279 -13.16 9.77 -51.85
C TRP A 279 -12.72 9.12 -53.16
N ASN A 280 -12.11 9.90 -54.05
CA ASN A 280 -11.63 9.45 -55.37
C ASN A 280 -12.66 8.62 -56.16
N GLY A 281 -13.94 9.03 -56.14
CA GLY A 281 -15.03 8.37 -56.85
C GLY A 281 -15.57 7.08 -56.19
N LYS A 282 -15.01 6.66 -55.04
CA LYS A 282 -15.50 5.52 -54.24
C LYS A 282 -16.40 6.00 -53.10
N ILE A 283 -17.41 5.19 -52.76
CA ILE A 283 -18.37 5.46 -51.68
C ILE A 283 -18.30 4.35 -50.64
N TYR A 284 -17.90 4.69 -49.42
CA TYR A 284 -17.88 3.76 -48.29
C TYR A 284 -19.08 4.04 -47.38
N LYS A 285 -20.02 3.10 -47.37
CA LYS A 285 -21.27 3.23 -46.61
C LYS A 285 -21.02 3.17 -45.10
N CYS A 286 -21.71 4.04 -44.36
CA CYS A 286 -21.74 3.94 -42.91
C CYS A 286 -22.44 2.63 -42.47
N PRO A 287 -21.89 1.84 -41.52
CA PRO A 287 -22.54 0.60 -41.10
C PRO A 287 -23.85 0.85 -40.32
N GLU A 288 -24.89 0.05 -40.57
CA GLU A 288 -26.28 0.27 -40.11
C GLU A 288 -26.46 0.42 -38.59
N ASN A 289 -25.57 -0.13 -37.76
CA ASN A 289 -25.64 -0.10 -36.29
C ASN A 289 -24.50 0.68 -35.64
N SER A 290 -23.81 1.54 -36.40
CA SER A 290 -22.70 2.35 -35.90
C SER A 290 -22.59 3.68 -36.66
N GLY A 291 -21.81 4.60 -36.12
CA GLY A 291 -21.42 5.82 -36.82
C GLY A 291 -19.91 5.91 -36.97
N TRP A 292 -19.44 6.79 -37.84
CA TRP A 292 -18.02 7.10 -37.92
C TRP A 292 -17.53 7.79 -36.63
N ARG A 293 -16.28 7.53 -36.26
CA ARG A 293 -15.66 8.07 -35.06
C ARG A 293 -15.63 9.60 -35.07
N PHE A 294 -15.47 10.19 -36.26
CA PHE A 294 -15.34 11.61 -36.49
C PHE A 294 -16.48 12.15 -37.37
N ASN A 295 -16.73 13.45 -37.29
CA ASN A 295 -17.70 14.13 -38.16
C ASN A 295 -17.17 14.24 -39.60
N LYS A 296 -18.03 14.59 -40.57
CA LYS A 296 -17.68 14.61 -42.00
C LYS A 296 -16.47 15.50 -42.30
N THR A 297 -16.38 16.68 -41.68
CA THR A 297 -15.27 17.62 -41.85
C THR A 297 -13.95 17.01 -41.38
N LYS A 298 -13.90 16.50 -40.14
CA LYS A 298 -12.69 15.91 -39.57
C LYS A 298 -12.26 14.65 -40.31
N THR A 299 -13.20 13.85 -40.79
CA THR A 299 -12.89 12.67 -41.62
C THR A 299 -12.19 13.07 -42.92
N LYS A 300 -12.65 14.12 -43.61
CA LYS A 300 -11.96 14.63 -44.81
C LYS A 300 -10.54 15.10 -44.50
N GLU A 301 -10.34 15.83 -43.40
CA GLU A 301 -9.00 16.24 -42.95
C GLU A 301 -8.08 15.03 -42.72
N LEU A 302 -8.58 14.00 -42.03
CA LEU A 302 -7.81 12.80 -41.72
C LEU A 302 -7.51 11.95 -42.95
N ILE A 303 -8.40 11.93 -43.95
CA ILE A 303 -8.10 11.27 -45.24
C ILE A 303 -6.99 12.04 -45.97
N ALA A 304 -7.08 13.38 -46.01
CA ALA A 304 -6.06 14.23 -46.65
C ALA A 304 -4.69 14.11 -45.96
N ASP A 305 -4.66 13.93 -44.64
CA ASP A 305 -3.45 13.68 -43.84
C ASP A 305 -2.98 12.20 -43.90
N ASN A 306 -3.56 11.38 -44.77
CA ASN A 306 -3.23 9.95 -44.88
C ASN A 306 -3.33 9.19 -43.53
N ARG A 307 -4.27 9.58 -42.67
CA ARG A 307 -4.55 8.92 -41.38
C ARG A 307 -5.66 7.88 -41.49
N ILE A 308 -6.45 7.89 -42.56
CA ILE A 308 -7.48 6.89 -42.83
C ILE A 308 -7.03 5.99 -43.97
N TYR A 309 -6.93 4.69 -43.69
CA TYR A 309 -6.77 3.67 -44.72
C TYR A 309 -8.11 3.45 -45.42
N LEU A 310 -8.12 3.66 -46.73
CA LEU A 310 -9.24 3.43 -47.63
C LEU A 310 -8.94 2.17 -48.47
N PRO A 311 -9.66 1.06 -48.24
CA PRO A 311 -9.47 -0.17 -49.02
C PRO A 311 -9.79 0.03 -50.51
N ASP A 312 -9.15 -0.74 -51.39
CA ASP A 312 -9.45 -0.65 -52.81
C ASP A 312 -10.87 -1.10 -53.17
N ASP A 313 -11.36 -2.15 -52.51
CA ASP A 313 -12.74 -2.59 -52.60
C ASP A 313 -13.62 -1.77 -51.65
N GLN A 314 -14.57 -1.04 -52.21
CA GLN A 314 -15.52 -0.18 -51.48
C GLN A 314 -16.47 -0.94 -50.54
N ASN A 315 -16.55 -2.27 -50.66
CA ASN A 315 -17.28 -3.13 -49.71
C ASN A 315 -16.47 -3.39 -48.43
N HIS A 316 -15.15 -3.19 -48.46
CA HIS A 316 -14.32 -3.23 -47.27
C HIS A 316 -14.35 -1.89 -46.53
N ARG A 317 -14.31 -1.97 -45.20
CA ARG A 317 -14.49 -0.80 -44.33
C ARG A 317 -13.21 0.02 -44.22
N PRO A 318 -13.27 1.36 -44.36
CA PRO A 318 -12.20 2.25 -43.96
C PRO A 318 -11.74 2.05 -42.52
N ARG A 319 -10.44 2.21 -42.27
CA ARG A 319 -9.80 1.98 -40.98
C ARG A 319 -8.93 3.16 -40.57
N MET A 320 -8.78 3.38 -39.27
CA MET A 320 -7.85 4.39 -38.75
C MET A 320 -6.43 3.82 -38.75
N LYS A 321 -5.45 4.55 -39.29
CA LYS A 321 -4.03 4.25 -39.08
C LYS A 321 -3.60 4.75 -37.71
N ARG A 322 -3.17 3.84 -36.83
CA ARG A 322 -2.66 4.18 -35.49
C ARG A 322 -1.15 3.96 -35.49
N TYR A 323 -0.39 5.04 -35.47
CA TYR A 323 1.08 5.00 -35.51
C TYR A 323 1.67 4.58 -34.17
N LEU A 324 2.70 3.75 -34.19
CA LEU A 324 3.39 3.28 -32.99
C LEU A 324 4.07 4.45 -32.26
N SER A 325 4.62 5.39 -33.02
CA SER A 325 5.25 6.63 -32.54
C SER A 325 4.30 7.56 -31.78
N GLU A 326 2.99 7.42 -32.00
CA GLU A 326 1.95 8.25 -31.37
C GLU A 326 1.24 7.53 -30.21
N VAL A 327 1.62 6.28 -29.91
CA VAL A 327 0.95 5.46 -28.89
C VAL A 327 1.73 5.51 -27.60
N ALA A 328 1.08 6.01 -26.55
CA ALA A 328 1.63 6.00 -25.20
C ALA A 328 1.85 4.58 -24.67
N ASP A 329 2.73 4.49 -23.68
CA ASP A 329 2.94 3.31 -22.85
C ASP A 329 1.66 2.83 -22.16
N VAL A 330 1.69 1.58 -21.67
CA VAL A 330 0.49 0.91 -21.17
C VAL A 330 0.21 1.20 -19.71
N ILE A 331 -1.08 1.34 -19.38
CA ILE A 331 -1.52 1.44 -18.00
C ILE A 331 -1.55 0.05 -17.34
N SER A 332 -1.44 0.01 -16.01
CA SER A 332 -1.62 -1.22 -15.24
C SER A 332 -2.99 -1.84 -15.49
N LEU A 333 -3.03 -3.16 -15.57
CA LEU A 333 -4.27 -3.93 -15.51
C LEU A 333 -4.59 -4.25 -14.05
N SER A 334 -5.87 -4.46 -13.73
CA SER A 334 -6.29 -4.92 -12.40
C SER A 334 -6.04 -6.41 -12.17
N ILE A 335 -5.90 -7.20 -13.23
CA ILE A 335 -5.50 -8.61 -13.12
C ILE A 335 -4.01 -8.68 -13.44
N LEU A 336 -3.23 -9.20 -12.50
CA LEU A 336 -1.77 -9.30 -12.54
C LEU A 336 -1.37 -10.76 -12.76
N PRO A 337 -1.07 -11.17 -14.01
CA PRO A 337 -0.73 -12.55 -14.32
C PRO A 337 0.60 -12.95 -13.71
N HIS A 338 0.73 -14.22 -13.32
CA HIS A 338 1.93 -14.72 -12.67
C HIS A 338 3.21 -14.54 -13.51
N LYS A 339 3.08 -14.56 -14.84
CA LYS A 339 4.20 -14.33 -15.76
C LYS A 339 4.78 -12.93 -15.67
N LEU A 340 3.97 -11.94 -15.27
CA LEU A 340 4.38 -10.54 -15.13
C LEU A 340 4.97 -10.28 -13.75
N VAL A 341 4.28 -10.73 -12.70
CA VAL A 341 4.56 -10.33 -11.30
C VAL A 341 5.09 -11.47 -10.42
N GLY A 342 5.35 -12.65 -10.99
CA GLY A 342 5.75 -13.85 -10.25
C GLY A 342 4.60 -14.51 -9.50
N HIS A 343 4.90 -15.61 -8.81
CA HIS A 343 3.95 -16.40 -8.01
C HIS A 343 4.58 -16.95 -6.72
N THR A 344 3.76 -17.56 -5.86
CA THR A 344 4.19 -18.08 -4.54
C THR A 344 5.35 -19.08 -4.62
N GLY A 345 5.26 -20.06 -5.51
CA GLY A 345 6.32 -21.04 -5.73
C GLY A 345 7.66 -20.42 -6.15
N GLU A 346 7.64 -19.43 -7.05
CA GLU A 346 8.84 -18.67 -7.46
C GLU A 346 9.41 -17.90 -6.26
N ALA A 347 8.56 -17.25 -5.48
CA ALA A 347 8.97 -16.50 -4.28
C ALA A 347 9.65 -17.40 -3.23
N LYS A 348 9.12 -18.60 -2.97
CA LYS A 348 9.72 -19.56 -2.03
C LYS A 348 11.06 -20.10 -2.56
N GLN A 349 11.15 -20.40 -3.86
CA GLN A 349 12.41 -20.80 -4.48
C GLN A 349 13.47 -19.70 -4.40
N HIS A 350 13.06 -18.44 -4.63
CA HIS A 350 13.92 -17.27 -4.52
C HIS A 350 14.46 -17.11 -3.10
N LEU A 351 13.60 -17.12 -2.09
CA LEU A 351 14.05 -17.05 -0.69
C LEU A 351 14.97 -18.21 -0.32
N ASN A 352 14.66 -19.44 -0.75
CA ASN A 352 15.52 -20.61 -0.53
C ASN A 352 16.90 -20.50 -1.22
N SER A 353 16.99 -19.72 -2.30
CA SER A 353 18.27 -19.45 -2.97
C SER A 353 19.16 -18.50 -2.16
N ILE A 354 18.57 -17.67 -1.31
CA ILE A 354 19.25 -16.74 -0.40
C ILE A 354 19.56 -17.45 0.94
N ILE A 355 18.54 -18.04 1.56
CA ILE A 355 18.62 -18.71 2.87
C ILE A 355 18.17 -20.16 2.68
N ALA A 356 19.09 -21.07 2.45
CA ALA A 356 18.76 -22.49 2.28
C ALA A 356 18.18 -23.10 3.58
N GLY A 357 17.14 -23.92 3.46
CA GLY A 357 16.54 -24.62 4.60
C GLY A 357 15.79 -23.73 5.59
N ASN A 358 15.37 -22.53 5.17
CA ASN A 358 14.54 -21.67 6.02
C ASN A 358 13.13 -22.24 6.25
N ASN A 359 12.54 -21.91 7.40
CA ASN A 359 11.18 -22.29 7.79
C ASN A 359 10.13 -21.19 7.49
N PHE A 360 10.39 -20.30 6.52
CA PHE A 360 9.47 -19.21 6.19
C PHE A 360 8.62 -19.59 4.97
N ASP A 361 7.35 -19.94 5.17
CA ASP A 361 6.58 -20.65 4.14
C ASP A 361 5.94 -19.77 3.08
N THR A 362 5.65 -18.50 3.41
CA THR A 362 4.79 -17.64 2.60
C THR A 362 5.47 -16.34 2.14
N PRO A 363 6.70 -16.37 1.57
CA PRO A 363 7.31 -15.14 1.07
C PRO A 363 6.51 -14.58 -0.11
N LYS A 364 6.38 -13.25 -0.15
CA LYS A 364 5.79 -12.54 -1.28
C LYS A 364 6.80 -12.43 -2.43
N SER A 365 6.26 -12.35 -3.65
CA SER A 365 7.06 -12.20 -4.87
C SER A 365 7.73 -10.82 -4.90
N VAL A 366 9.07 -10.80 -5.06
CA VAL A 366 9.83 -9.55 -5.23
C VAL A 366 9.31 -8.79 -6.45
N ARG A 367 9.08 -9.49 -7.57
CA ARG A 367 8.58 -8.91 -8.82
C ARG A 367 7.19 -8.28 -8.71
N LEU A 368 6.33 -8.83 -7.83
CA LEU A 368 5.03 -8.23 -7.55
C LEU A 368 5.22 -6.87 -6.86
N ILE A 369 6.08 -6.83 -5.84
CA ILE A 369 6.31 -5.61 -5.08
C ILE A 369 7.03 -4.56 -5.94
N GLU A 370 7.99 -4.96 -6.78
CA GLU A 370 8.60 -4.08 -7.79
C GLU A 370 7.55 -3.47 -8.72
N TYR A 371 6.61 -4.29 -9.21
CA TYR A 371 5.54 -3.83 -10.09
C TYR A 371 4.67 -2.78 -9.40
N LEU A 372 4.28 -3.02 -8.14
CA LEU A 372 3.47 -2.09 -7.37
C LEU A 372 4.23 -0.79 -7.07
N ILE A 373 5.51 -0.87 -6.71
CA ILE A 373 6.34 0.31 -6.46
C ILE A 373 6.36 1.20 -7.71
N LYS A 374 6.66 0.62 -8.87
CA LYS A 374 6.76 1.33 -10.15
C LYS A 374 5.51 2.13 -10.53
N LEU A 375 4.33 1.81 -9.99
CA LEU A 375 3.07 2.52 -10.29
C LEU A 375 3.10 4.00 -9.91
N ILE A 376 3.85 4.39 -8.87
CA ILE A 376 3.93 5.79 -8.43
C ILE A 376 5.36 6.26 -8.15
N ASP A 377 6.33 5.47 -8.60
CA ASP A 377 7.74 5.65 -8.34
C ASP A 377 8.31 6.90 -9.01
N THR A 378 9.16 7.62 -8.29
CA THR A 378 9.85 8.83 -8.75
C THR A 378 11.37 8.65 -8.82
N GLY A 379 11.88 7.44 -8.54
CA GLY A 379 13.31 7.16 -8.41
C GLY A 379 13.87 7.50 -7.02
N LYS A 380 13.09 8.15 -6.16
CA LYS A 380 13.48 8.54 -4.78
C LYS A 380 12.46 8.14 -3.73
N THR A 381 11.56 7.24 -4.10
CA THR A 381 10.43 6.79 -3.29
C THR A 381 10.87 6.17 -1.96
N ARG A 382 10.19 6.55 -0.88
CA ARG A 382 10.32 5.97 0.46
C ARG A 382 9.23 4.92 0.67
N VAL A 383 9.65 3.68 0.96
CA VAL A 383 8.75 2.53 1.12
C VAL A 383 8.73 2.07 2.57
N LEU A 384 7.54 1.95 3.15
CA LEU A 384 7.32 1.34 4.47
C LEU A 384 6.57 0.02 4.31
N ASP A 385 7.05 -1.00 5.00
CA ASP A 385 6.34 -2.27 5.16
C ASP A 385 6.39 -2.68 6.61
N PHE A 386 5.25 -2.60 7.29
CA PHE A 386 5.14 -2.93 8.71
C PHE A 386 4.59 -4.34 8.98
N TYR A 387 4.55 -5.18 7.95
CA TYR A 387 4.33 -6.62 7.99
C TYR A 387 5.41 -7.32 7.15
N ALA A 388 6.67 -6.89 7.31
CA ALA A 388 7.71 -7.17 6.33
C ALA A 388 8.05 -8.66 6.17
N GLY A 389 7.81 -9.48 7.20
CA GLY A 389 8.02 -10.93 7.16
C GLY A 389 9.44 -11.28 6.71
N SER A 390 9.58 -11.82 5.50
CA SER A 390 10.88 -12.16 4.89
C SER A 390 11.59 -11.00 4.17
N CYS A 391 11.09 -9.77 4.30
CA CYS A 391 11.64 -8.55 3.70
C CYS A 391 11.75 -8.58 2.16
N ALA A 392 10.77 -9.19 1.47
CA ALA A 392 10.72 -9.14 0.00
C ALA A 392 10.60 -7.70 -0.53
N THR A 393 9.91 -6.82 0.19
CA THR A 393 9.77 -5.39 -0.16
C THR A 393 11.10 -4.66 -0.20
N ALA A 394 11.98 -4.92 0.78
CA ALA A 394 13.31 -4.32 0.80
C ALA A 394 14.18 -4.77 -0.39
N GLU A 395 14.13 -6.06 -0.76
CA GLU A 395 14.86 -6.53 -1.95
C GLU A 395 14.31 -5.90 -3.24
N ALA A 396 12.99 -5.76 -3.38
CA ALA A 396 12.39 -5.07 -4.53
C ALA A 396 12.90 -3.63 -4.66
N VAL A 397 13.00 -2.89 -3.55
CA VAL A 397 13.56 -1.53 -3.54
C VAL A 397 15.03 -1.52 -4.00
N LEU A 398 15.84 -2.46 -3.52
CA LEU A 398 17.26 -2.56 -3.88
C LEU A 398 17.47 -2.97 -5.34
N GLU A 399 16.67 -3.91 -5.85
CA GLU A 399 16.68 -4.31 -7.26
C GLU A 399 16.31 -3.14 -8.18
N LEU A 400 15.28 -2.37 -7.84
CA LEU A 400 14.90 -1.17 -8.61
C LEU A 400 16.04 -0.16 -8.67
N ASN A 401 16.63 0.19 -7.52
CA ASN A 401 17.77 1.10 -7.48
C ASN A 401 18.97 0.60 -8.30
N GLN A 402 19.23 -0.72 -8.31
CA GLN A 402 20.28 -1.29 -9.15
C GLN A 402 19.94 -1.23 -10.65
N LYS A 403 18.67 -1.41 -11.02
CA LYS A 403 18.19 -1.42 -12.41
C LYS A 403 18.19 -0.03 -13.04
N ASP A 404 17.80 1.00 -12.30
CA ASP A 404 17.58 2.35 -12.84
C ASP A 404 18.45 3.45 -12.21
N GLY A 405 19.34 3.11 -11.28
CA GLY A 405 20.21 4.07 -10.60
C GLY A 405 19.49 4.98 -9.61
N GLY A 406 18.25 4.65 -9.22
CA GLY A 406 17.49 5.41 -8.23
C GLY A 406 18.08 5.33 -6.81
N SER A 407 17.51 6.15 -5.93
CA SER A 407 17.93 6.32 -4.53
C SER A 407 16.76 6.08 -3.57
N ARG A 408 15.89 5.13 -3.89
CA ARG A 408 14.76 4.73 -3.03
C ARG A 408 15.26 4.18 -1.71
N THR A 409 14.49 4.38 -0.65
CA THR A 409 14.81 3.86 0.69
C THR A 409 13.67 3.02 1.23
N TYR A 410 13.98 2.08 2.11
CA TYR A 410 12.96 1.28 2.78
C TYR A 410 13.06 1.35 4.31
N THR A 411 11.90 1.23 4.96
CA THR A 411 11.77 0.95 6.41
C THR A 411 10.92 -0.31 6.58
N MET A 412 11.53 -1.39 7.03
CA MET A 412 10.84 -2.66 7.30
C MET A 412 10.53 -2.77 8.79
N VAL A 413 9.32 -3.20 9.15
CA VAL A 413 8.97 -3.61 10.51
C VAL A 413 8.50 -5.05 10.48
N THR A 414 9.10 -5.87 11.33
CA THR A 414 8.68 -7.26 11.53
C THR A 414 8.88 -7.66 12.99
N ASN A 415 8.07 -8.60 13.48
CA ASN A 415 8.30 -9.17 14.79
C ASN A 415 9.44 -10.21 14.74
N ASN A 416 9.86 -10.68 15.92
CA ASN A 416 10.83 -11.77 16.02
C ASN A 416 10.22 -13.10 16.51
N ALA A 417 8.91 -13.30 16.32
CA ALA A 417 8.29 -14.59 16.59
C ALA A 417 8.91 -15.64 15.65
N ASN A 418 9.19 -16.84 16.18
CA ASN A 418 9.89 -17.90 15.46
C ASN A 418 11.20 -17.44 14.80
N GLU A 419 11.85 -16.43 15.39
CA GLU A 419 13.11 -15.85 14.90
C GLU A 419 13.02 -15.28 13.47
N ILE A 420 11.83 -14.88 13.02
CA ILE A 420 11.63 -14.29 11.69
C ILE A 420 12.48 -13.03 11.52
N GLY A 421 12.46 -12.11 12.48
CA GLY A 421 13.23 -10.87 12.45
C GLY A 421 14.73 -11.07 12.30
N THR A 422 15.32 -12.02 13.05
CA THR A 422 16.77 -12.23 13.06
C THR A 422 17.24 -13.27 12.04
N LYS A 423 16.61 -14.44 11.95
CA LYS A 423 17.07 -15.55 11.10
C LYS A 423 16.54 -15.50 9.67
N ILE A 424 15.50 -14.72 9.39
CA ILE A 424 14.92 -14.59 8.05
C ILE A 424 15.10 -13.19 7.49
N ALA A 425 14.48 -12.18 8.12
CA ALA A 425 14.50 -10.80 7.64
C ALA A 425 15.92 -10.23 7.63
N TYR A 426 16.57 -10.17 8.80
CA TYR A 426 17.94 -9.67 8.90
C TYR A 426 18.91 -10.50 8.06
N GLU A 427 18.86 -11.83 8.17
CA GLU A 427 19.75 -12.72 7.41
C GLU A 427 19.64 -12.51 5.89
N ARG A 428 18.42 -12.32 5.37
CA ARG A 428 18.21 -11.99 3.95
C ARG A 428 18.89 -10.68 3.60
N LEU A 429 18.59 -9.62 4.36
CA LEU A 429 19.12 -8.28 4.11
C LEU A 429 20.65 -8.24 4.21
N PHE A 430 21.22 -8.95 5.18
CA PHE A 430 22.67 -9.10 5.29
C PHE A 430 23.24 -9.76 4.03
N ARG A 431 22.72 -10.94 3.66
CA ARG A 431 23.19 -11.72 2.50
C ARG A 431 23.16 -10.95 1.20
N ILE A 432 22.03 -10.35 0.85
CA ILE A 432 21.87 -9.67 -0.44
C ILE A 432 22.72 -8.39 -0.51
N ASN A 433 23.04 -7.76 0.63
CA ASN A 433 23.87 -6.57 0.66
C ASN A 433 25.38 -6.87 0.69
N HIS A 434 25.81 -7.98 1.32
CA HIS A 434 27.22 -8.36 1.42
C HIS A 434 27.67 -9.37 0.36
N GLY A 435 26.75 -10.12 -0.24
CA GLY A 435 27.08 -11.25 -1.11
C GLY A 435 27.62 -12.48 -0.37
N VAL A 436 27.55 -12.51 0.96
CA VAL A 436 27.95 -13.65 1.81
C VAL A 436 26.97 -13.77 3.00
N GLY A 437 26.77 -14.97 3.53
CA GLY A 437 25.98 -15.19 4.74
C GLY A 437 26.68 -14.70 6.02
N THR A 438 25.90 -14.54 7.09
CA THR A 438 26.41 -14.02 8.37
C THR A 438 27.47 -14.91 9.02
N LYS A 439 27.60 -16.17 8.59
CA LYS A 439 28.63 -17.13 9.03
C LYS A 439 29.72 -17.32 7.97
N GLY A 440 29.80 -16.46 6.95
CA GLY A 440 30.78 -16.56 5.87
C GLY A 440 30.40 -17.55 4.77
N GLU A 441 29.14 -18.00 4.71
CA GLU A 441 28.70 -19.00 3.73
C GLU A 441 28.36 -18.42 2.35
N ASN A 442 28.68 -19.20 1.31
CA ASN A 442 28.18 -18.97 -0.04
C ASN A 442 26.72 -19.45 -0.17
N PHE A 443 25.95 -18.85 -1.09
CA PHE A 443 24.54 -19.19 -1.31
C PHE A 443 24.15 -19.00 -2.78
N LYS A 444 23.09 -19.68 -3.22
CA LYS A 444 22.79 -19.84 -4.66
C LYS A 444 22.44 -18.53 -5.38
N TRP A 445 21.88 -17.55 -4.68
CA TRP A 445 21.48 -16.27 -5.27
C TRP A 445 22.69 -15.51 -5.87
N THR A 446 23.89 -15.64 -5.29
CA THR A 446 25.10 -14.95 -5.81
C THR A 446 25.60 -15.51 -7.14
N ASN A 447 25.10 -16.68 -7.57
CA ASN A 447 25.44 -17.24 -8.88
C ASN A 447 24.92 -16.39 -10.05
N LYS A 448 23.90 -15.55 -9.80
CA LYS A 448 23.25 -14.72 -10.83
C LYS A 448 23.20 -13.24 -10.48
N ASN A 449 23.47 -12.88 -9.23
CA ASN A 449 23.30 -11.53 -8.72
C ASN A 449 24.56 -11.07 -8.01
N MET A 450 24.85 -9.78 -8.13
CA MET A 450 25.89 -9.11 -7.35
C MET A 450 25.28 -8.51 -6.09
N ALA A 451 26.09 -8.43 -5.03
CA ALA A 451 25.70 -7.78 -3.79
C ALA A 451 25.23 -6.32 -4.03
N PHE A 452 24.16 -5.92 -3.36
CA PHE A 452 23.62 -4.57 -3.51
C PHE A 452 24.49 -3.50 -2.86
N ASN A 453 25.35 -3.85 -1.90
CA ASN A 453 26.22 -2.94 -1.16
C ASN A 453 25.45 -1.73 -0.62
N SER A 454 24.28 -1.94 -0.02
CA SER A 454 23.48 -0.88 0.61
C SER A 454 23.70 -0.81 2.12
N ASN A 455 23.20 0.25 2.75
CA ASN A 455 23.34 0.49 4.18
C ASN A 455 22.07 0.06 4.92
N LEU A 456 22.23 -0.48 6.13
CA LEU A 456 21.13 -0.93 6.99
C LEU A 456 21.37 -0.52 8.44
N SER A 457 20.42 0.21 9.02
CA SER A 457 20.31 0.38 10.46
C SER A 457 19.24 -0.55 11.02
N VAL A 458 19.60 -1.32 12.03
CA VAL A 458 18.70 -2.26 12.71
C VAL A 458 18.31 -1.69 14.07
N TYR A 459 17.02 -1.77 14.40
CA TYR A 459 16.47 -1.27 15.65
C TYR A 459 15.61 -2.34 16.32
N TRP A 460 15.57 -2.34 17.65
CA TRP A 460 14.64 -3.12 18.45
C TRP A 460 13.58 -2.21 19.05
N VAL A 461 12.33 -2.66 19.08
CA VAL A 461 11.30 -2.03 19.92
C VAL A 461 11.54 -2.49 21.36
N GLU A 462 11.82 -1.56 22.25
CA GLU A 462 12.02 -1.81 23.68
C GLU A 462 11.01 -1.02 24.51
N GLN A 463 10.71 -1.54 25.70
CA GLN A 463 9.74 -0.96 26.62
C GLN A 463 10.41 -0.59 27.94
N THR A 464 10.13 0.61 28.42
CA THR A 464 10.52 1.06 29.76
C THR A 464 9.26 1.34 30.57
N LYS A 465 9.17 0.80 31.79
CA LYS A 465 8.11 1.17 32.74
C LYS A 465 8.36 2.61 33.21
N VAL A 466 7.37 3.47 33.04
CA VAL A 466 7.38 4.85 33.52
C VAL A 466 6.23 5.01 34.50
N GLY A 467 6.56 5.09 35.79
CA GLY A 467 5.63 5.64 36.77
C GLY A 467 5.41 7.11 36.42
N LEU A 468 4.18 7.51 36.09
CA LEU A 468 3.83 8.89 35.71
C LEU A 468 4.09 9.93 36.82
N THR A 469 4.57 9.50 38.00
CA THR A 469 4.86 10.33 39.17
C THR A 469 6.35 10.37 39.55
N ASP A 470 7.23 9.71 38.79
CA ASP A 470 8.66 9.63 39.12
C ASP A 470 9.49 10.47 38.14
N GLU A 471 9.85 11.70 38.57
CA GLU A 471 10.55 12.68 37.74
C GLU A 471 11.91 12.18 37.21
N GLN A 472 12.60 11.30 37.95
CA GLN A 472 13.91 10.75 37.52
C GLN A 472 13.78 9.84 36.29
N ASN A 473 12.70 9.06 36.17
CA ASN A 473 12.48 8.18 35.01
C ASN A 473 12.16 8.97 33.72
N LEU A 474 11.72 10.22 33.85
CA LEU A 474 11.31 11.04 32.73
C LEU A 474 12.50 11.66 31.99
N ASP A 475 13.51 12.13 32.72
CA ASP A 475 14.72 12.71 32.15
C ASP A 475 15.53 11.66 31.37
N GLU A 476 15.67 10.46 31.93
CA GLU A 476 16.34 9.34 31.24
C GLU A 476 15.64 8.99 29.93
N LEU A 477 14.30 8.94 29.95
CA LEU A 477 13.51 8.66 28.75
C LEU A 477 13.64 9.76 27.69
N VAL A 478 13.71 11.02 28.11
CA VAL A 478 13.97 12.15 27.19
C VAL A 478 15.34 11.98 26.52
N VAL A 479 16.37 11.56 27.25
CA VAL A 479 17.70 11.27 26.69
C VAL A 479 17.64 10.13 25.68
N VAL A 480 16.93 9.04 26.01
CA VAL A 480 16.75 7.89 25.12
C VAL A 480 16.03 8.29 23.82
N VAL A 481 14.95 9.05 23.91
CA VAL A 481 14.20 9.51 22.73
C VAL A 481 15.03 10.47 21.89
N LYS A 482 15.78 11.40 22.50
CA LYS A 482 16.70 12.28 21.75
C LYS A 482 17.74 11.47 20.98
N LYS A 483 18.30 10.44 21.60
CA LYS A 483 19.25 9.54 20.93
C LYS A 483 18.59 8.81 19.76
N MET A 484 17.40 8.24 19.95
CA MET A 484 16.63 7.58 18.89
C MET A 484 16.37 8.53 17.71
N LEU A 485 15.94 9.76 17.97
CA LEU A 485 15.73 10.78 16.93
C LEU A 485 17.03 11.08 16.17
N GLY A 486 18.15 11.22 16.89
CA GLY A 486 19.47 11.40 16.30
C GLY A 486 19.91 10.22 15.41
N ASP A 487 19.62 8.98 15.82
CA ASP A 487 19.93 7.77 15.05
C ASP A 487 19.18 7.71 13.71
N PHE A 488 18.01 8.34 13.62
CA PHE A 488 17.22 8.51 12.39
C PHE A 488 17.58 9.77 11.59
N GLY A 489 18.57 10.56 12.05
CA GLY A 489 19.05 11.75 11.34
C GLY A 489 18.31 13.04 11.67
N VAL A 490 17.52 13.08 12.74
CA VAL A 490 16.90 14.33 13.23
C VAL A 490 17.99 15.19 13.89
N THR A 491 18.41 16.27 13.22
CA THR A 491 19.52 17.12 13.67
C THR A 491 19.08 18.36 14.47
N ASN A 492 17.79 18.74 14.42
CA ASN A 492 17.30 19.97 15.04
C ASN A 492 16.82 19.71 16.48
N THR A 493 17.69 19.95 17.44
CA THR A 493 17.50 19.75 18.89
C THR A 493 16.62 20.80 19.58
N THR A 494 15.81 21.56 18.85
CA THR A 494 14.82 22.50 19.41
C THR A 494 13.52 21.81 19.81
N ILE A 495 13.50 20.48 19.90
CA ILE A 495 12.40 19.77 20.53
C ILE A 495 12.52 20.04 22.04
N SER A 496 11.68 20.96 22.53
CA SER A 496 11.60 21.23 23.97
C SER A 496 11.28 19.93 24.70
N VAL A 497 11.80 19.81 25.92
CA VAL A 497 11.46 18.67 26.80
C VAL A 497 9.93 18.54 26.84
N ASP A 498 9.19 19.64 27.00
CA ASP A 498 7.72 19.68 26.97
C ASP A 498 7.08 19.08 25.71
N ARG A 499 7.68 19.28 24.54
CA ARG A 499 7.19 18.69 23.28
C ARG A 499 7.47 17.19 23.21
N ILE A 500 8.62 16.73 23.72
CA ILE A 500 8.89 15.30 23.90
C ILE A 500 7.87 14.72 24.90
N LEU A 501 7.70 15.35 26.07
CA LEU A 501 6.78 14.91 27.12
C LEU A 501 5.33 14.79 26.64
N SER A 502 4.86 15.73 25.82
CA SER A 502 3.50 15.67 25.25
C SER A 502 3.35 14.51 24.26
N LYS A 503 4.39 14.18 23.48
CA LYS A 503 4.42 13.05 22.54
C LYS A 503 4.76 11.71 23.20
N LEU A 504 5.41 11.69 24.35
CA LEU A 504 5.66 10.47 25.12
C LEU A 504 4.36 9.77 25.52
N ARG A 505 3.29 10.54 25.74
CA ARG A 505 1.94 9.98 25.96
C ARG A 505 1.41 9.23 24.74
N SER A 506 1.77 9.61 23.51
CA SER A 506 1.39 8.87 22.29
C SER A 506 2.31 7.67 22.02
N LEU A 507 3.45 7.57 22.70
CA LEU A 507 4.33 6.40 22.67
C LEU A 507 4.00 5.37 23.76
N LYS A 508 2.85 5.52 24.45
CA LYS A 508 2.38 4.51 25.39
C LYS A 508 2.29 3.17 24.65
N SER A 509 2.98 2.18 25.21
CA SER A 509 2.94 0.83 24.70
C SER A 509 1.50 0.37 24.64
N PHE A 510 1.15 -0.35 23.59
CA PHE A 510 0.03 -1.27 23.70
C PHE A 510 0.52 -2.48 24.51
N ILE A 511 -0.11 -2.86 25.64
CA ILE A 511 -0.21 -4.26 26.15
C ILE A 511 -0.97 -4.34 27.50
N GLN A 512 -2.05 -5.10 27.44
CA GLN A 512 -2.67 -6.08 28.35
C GLN A 512 -2.46 -6.07 29.89
N PRO A 513 -3.53 -6.35 30.67
CA PRO A 513 -3.50 -6.41 32.14
C PRO A 513 -2.49 -7.41 32.69
N GLU A 514 -1.80 -7.01 33.78
CA GLU A 514 -0.95 -7.90 34.58
C GLU A 514 -1.76 -9.10 35.10
N LYS A 515 -1.10 -10.27 35.20
CA LYS A 515 -1.69 -11.45 35.82
C LYS A 515 -2.24 -11.03 37.19
N ALA A 516 -3.53 -11.24 37.42
CA ALA A 516 -3.95 -11.49 38.79
C ALA A 516 -3.14 -12.70 39.25
N ASP A 517 -2.27 -12.48 40.24
CA ASP A 517 -1.75 -13.60 41.02
C ASP A 517 -2.99 -14.34 41.53
N ASP A 518 -3.11 -15.63 41.17
CA ASP A 518 -3.98 -16.56 41.86
C ASP A 518 -3.44 -16.66 43.30
N LYS A 519 -3.85 -15.71 44.13
CA LYS A 519 -3.82 -15.80 45.58
C LYS A 519 -5.21 -15.49 46.11
N ASP A 520 -5.76 -16.57 46.65
CA ASP A 520 -6.94 -16.75 47.51
C ASP A 520 -8.30 -16.89 46.82
#